data_AF-A0A075FWA5-F1
#
_entry.id   AF-A0A075FWA5-F1
#
_cell.length_a   1.000
_cell.length_b   1.000
_cell.length_c   1.000
_cell.angle_alpha   90.00
_cell.angle_beta   90.00
_cell.angle_gamma   90.00
#
_symmetry.space_group_name_H-M   'P 1'
#
loop_
_entity.id
_entity.type
_entity.pdbx_description
1 polymer ?
#
loop_
_entity_poly.entity_id
_entity_poly.type
_entity_poly.pdbx_seq_one_letter_code
_entity_poly.pdbx_strand_id
1 'polypeptide(L)'
;MGIFSRKPANCTICNKQISHKNKAKREWGVKSPLCSDCYLDQMQQAYDASIRKKCVSCGTSAKVTDLWEPRWQWDMEGLLCKKCFDEKESNFNKKKDFCSICGNKLGLIRYNPKSSWKIKGQLCRNCWDTTKTQHEK
;
A
#
# COMPACT_ATOMS: atom_id res chain seq x y z
N MET A 1 -30.52 -36.75 35.87
CA MET A 1 -30.54 -35.43 35.20
C MET A 1 -29.48 -34.52 35.83
N GLY A 2 -28.21 -34.67 35.49
CA GLY A 2 -27.13 -33.81 36.02
C GLY A 2 -26.81 -32.70 35.03
N ILE A 3 -27.61 -31.62 35.04
CA ILE A 3 -27.49 -30.54 34.06
C ILE A 3 -26.41 -29.58 34.55
N PHE A 4 -25.24 -29.64 33.92
CA PHE A 4 -24.04 -28.84 34.17
C PHE A 4 -24.32 -27.36 34.48
N SER A 5 -24.37 -27.00 35.77
CA SER A 5 -24.35 -25.60 36.22
C SER A 5 -22.93 -25.05 36.06
N ARG A 6 -22.61 -24.57 34.86
CA ARG A 6 -21.33 -23.92 34.59
C ARG A 6 -21.23 -22.68 35.49
N LYS A 7 -20.26 -22.66 36.42
CA LYS A 7 -19.99 -21.50 37.28
C LYS A 7 -19.87 -20.23 36.43
N PRO A 8 -20.57 -19.14 36.79
CA PRO A 8 -20.46 -17.89 36.07
C PRO A 8 -19.00 -17.41 36.14
N ALA A 9 -18.50 -16.86 35.03
CA ALA A 9 -17.19 -16.23 34.97
C ALA A 9 -17.35 -14.77 34.55
N ASN A 10 -16.31 -13.96 34.70
CA ASN A 10 -16.32 -12.59 34.22
C ASN A 10 -15.56 -12.51 32.89
N CYS A 11 -16.08 -11.72 31.95
CA CYS A 11 -15.38 -11.40 30.71
C CYS A 11 -14.06 -10.69 31.03
N THR A 12 -12.97 -11.09 30.38
CA THR A 12 -11.64 -10.51 30.68
C THR A 12 -11.45 -9.10 30.09
N ILE A 13 -12.29 -8.70 29.13
CA ILE A 13 -12.25 -7.35 28.53
C ILE A 13 -13.18 -6.39 29.29
N CYS A 14 -14.47 -6.73 29.41
CA CYS A 14 -15.48 -5.82 29.96
C CYS A 14 -15.92 -6.15 31.39
N ASN A 15 -15.34 -7.19 32.02
CA ASN A 15 -15.67 -7.65 33.38
C ASN A 15 -17.14 -8.06 33.62
N LYS A 16 -17.96 -8.11 32.57
CA LYS A 16 -19.37 -8.55 32.66
C LYS A 16 -19.44 -10.03 33.07
N GLN A 17 -20.34 -10.35 34.01
CA GLN A 17 -20.61 -11.73 34.40
C GLN A 17 -21.30 -12.48 33.25
N ILE A 18 -20.77 -13.65 32.92
CA ILE A 18 -21.18 -14.46 31.77
C ILE A 18 -21.40 -15.93 32.16
N SER A 19 -22.48 -16.50 31.65
CA SER A 19 -22.80 -17.92 31.72
C SER A 19 -22.14 -18.72 30.58
N HIS A 20 -22.16 -18.15 29.37
CA HIS A 20 -21.46 -18.67 28.19
C HIS A 20 -20.07 -18.03 28.05
N LYS A 21 -19.04 -18.87 27.93
CA LYS A 21 -17.63 -18.47 27.89
C LYS A 21 -17.08 -18.70 26.49
N ASN A 22 -16.74 -17.63 25.77
CA ASN A 22 -16.02 -17.74 24.51
C ASN A 22 -14.51 -17.75 24.76
N LYS A 23 -13.81 -18.65 24.07
CA LYS A 23 -12.34 -18.76 24.13
C LYS A 23 -11.74 -17.87 23.04
N ALA A 24 -10.90 -16.91 23.44
CA ALA A 24 -10.15 -16.09 22.51
C ALA A 24 -9.22 -16.96 21.65
N LYS A 25 -9.07 -16.60 20.38
CA LYS A 25 -8.09 -17.25 19.51
C LYS A 25 -6.67 -16.86 19.92
N ARG A 26 -5.70 -17.75 19.67
CA ARG A 26 -4.32 -17.60 20.17
C ARG A 26 -3.62 -16.40 19.54
N GLU A 27 -3.90 -16.16 18.28
CA GLU A 27 -3.39 -15.05 17.46
C GLU A 27 -3.87 -13.66 17.93
N TRP A 28 -4.95 -13.58 18.72
CA TRP A 28 -5.47 -12.30 19.19
C TRP A 28 -4.70 -11.73 20.38
N GLY A 29 -3.90 -12.55 21.08
CA GLY A 29 -3.13 -12.11 22.26
C GLY A 29 -3.99 -11.74 23.48
N VAL A 30 -5.30 -12.01 23.45
CA VAL A 30 -6.24 -11.67 24.53
C VAL A 30 -6.50 -12.86 25.46
N LYS A 31 -6.59 -12.59 26.76
CA LYS A 31 -6.92 -13.59 27.79
C LYS A 31 -8.40 -13.98 27.73
N SER A 32 -8.68 -15.28 27.90
CA SER A 32 -10.04 -15.83 28.00
C SER A 32 -10.50 -15.87 29.48
N PRO A 33 -11.81 -15.88 29.77
CA PRO A 33 -12.95 -15.97 28.86
C PRO A 33 -13.47 -14.60 28.40
N LEU A 34 -14.11 -14.56 27.22
CA LEU A 34 -14.78 -13.39 26.66
C LEU A 34 -16.30 -13.58 26.63
N CYS A 35 -17.05 -12.48 26.80
CA CYS A 35 -18.49 -12.46 26.49
C CYS A 35 -18.70 -12.50 24.96
N SER A 36 -19.95 -12.69 24.52
CA SER A 36 -20.29 -12.71 23.09
C SER A 36 -19.91 -11.42 22.38
N ASP A 37 -20.26 -10.27 22.96
CA ASP A 37 -19.99 -8.96 22.34
C ASP A 37 -18.48 -8.71 22.17
N CYS A 38 -17.70 -8.87 23.24
CA CYS A 38 -16.24 -8.70 23.18
C CYS A 38 -15.55 -9.74 22.28
N TYR A 39 -16.12 -10.94 22.11
CA TYR A 39 -15.59 -11.92 21.18
C TYR A 39 -15.83 -11.51 19.72
N LEU A 40 -17.02 -10.99 19.40
CA LEU A 40 -17.35 -10.48 18.08
C LEU A 40 -16.51 -9.24 17.73
N ASP A 41 -16.34 -8.32 18.68
CA ASP A 41 -15.49 -7.14 18.49
C ASP A 41 -14.04 -7.55 18.19
N GLN A 42 -13.49 -8.49 18.96
CA GLN A 42 -12.12 -8.96 18.74
C GLN A 42 -11.97 -9.68 17.38
N MET A 43 -12.98 -10.45 16.98
CA MET A 43 -13.02 -11.08 15.66
C MET A 43 -13.01 -10.04 14.55
N GLN A 44 -13.83 -8.99 14.68
CA GLN A 44 -13.90 -7.91 13.71
C GLN A 44 -12.59 -7.13 13.64
N GLN A 45 -11.95 -6.82 14.78
CA GLN A 45 -10.66 -6.16 14.82
C GLN A 45 -9.56 -6.99 14.14
N ALA A 46 -9.52 -8.30 14.39
CA ALA A 46 -8.55 -9.19 13.75
C ALA A 46 -8.77 -9.28 12.23
N TYR A 47 -10.03 -9.30 11.79
CA TYR A 47 -10.39 -9.26 10.36
C TYR A 47 -10.05 -7.92 9.71
N ASP A 48 -10.36 -6.81 10.37
CA ASP A 48 -10.00 -5.47 9.89
C ASP A 48 -8.48 -5.28 9.80
N ALA A 49 -7.73 -5.83 10.77
CA ALA A 49 -6.28 -5.79 10.76
C ALA A 49 -5.69 -6.63 9.61
N SER A 50 -6.31 -7.75 9.23
CA SER A 50 -5.83 -8.57 8.11
C SER A 50 -6.12 -7.95 6.74
N ILE A 51 -7.16 -7.10 6.65
CA ILE A 51 -7.57 -6.43 5.41
C ILE A 51 -6.96 -5.04 5.24
N ARG A 52 -6.39 -4.45 6.30
CA ARG A 52 -5.70 -3.17 6.19
C ARG A 52 -4.24 -3.38 5.85
N LYS A 53 -3.79 -2.72 4.78
CA LYS A 53 -2.37 -2.66 4.39
C LYS A 53 -1.88 -1.21 4.40
N LYS A 54 -0.57 -1.04 4.50
CA LYS A 54 0.08 0.27 4.44
C LYS A 54 0.43 0.61 3.00
N CYS A 55 0.25 1.86 2.63
CA CYS A 55 0.80 2.41 1.40
C CYS A 55 2.34 2.33 1.44
N VAL A 56 2.97 1.79 0.40
CA VAL A 56 4.44 1.68 0.32
C VAL A 56 5.11 3.06 0.21
N SER A 57 4.43 4.05 -0.35
CA SER A 57 5.01 5.39 -0.55
C SER A 57 4.88 6.31 0.67
N CYS A 58 3.76 6.26 1.41
CA CYS A 58 3.50 7.21 2.50
C CYS A 58 3.18 6.56 3.85
N GLY A 59 3.05 5.22 3.91
CA GLY A 59 2.80 4.49 5.15
C GLY A 59 1.35 4.55 5.67
N THR A 60 0.46 5.33 5.07
CA THR A 60 -0.96 5.39 5.47
C THR A 60 -1.60 4.01 5.40
N SER A 61 -2.26 3.59 6.48
CA SER A 61 -3.01 2.33 6.54
C SER A 61 -4.42 2.54 6.00
N ALA A 62 -4.82 1.77 5.01
CA ALA A 62 -6.17 1.76 4.46
C ALA A 62 -6.61 0.33 4.18
N LYS A 63 -7.91 0.13 3.91
CA LYS A 63 -8.39 -1.19 3.45
C LYS A 63 -7.71 -1.52 2.12
N VAL A 64 -7.35 -2.78 1.91
CA VAL A 64 -6.72 -3.24 0.67
C VAL A 64 -7.54 -2.87 -0.56
N THR A 65 -8.87 -2.88 -0.47
CA THR A 65 -9.79 -2.47 -1.55
C THR A 65 -9.65 -1.01 -1.98
N ASP A 66 -9.14 -0.15 -1.09
CA ASP A 66 -8.99 1.29 -1.32
C ASP A 66 -7.54 1.64 -1.73
N LEU A 67 -6.67 0.64 -1.81
CA LEU A 67 -5.30 0.76 -2.28
C LEU A 67 -5.20 0.28 -3.73
N TRP A 68 -4.21 0.83 -4.42
CA TRP A 68 -3.97 0.68 -5.84
C TRP A 68 -2.67 -0.06 -6.08
N GLU A 69 -2.70 -1.00 -7.00
CA GLU A 69 -1.48 -1.68 -7.46
C GLU A 69 -0.67 -0.74 -8.37
N PRO A 70 0.65 -0.65 -8.17
CA PRO A 70 1.53 0.13 -9.02
C PRO A 70 1.52 -0.43 -10.45
N ARG A 71 1.75 0.44 -11.44
CA ARG A 71 1.93 0.01 -12.82
C ARG A 71 3.20 -0.84 -12.93
N TRP A 72 3.17 -1.90 -13.75
CA TRP A 72 4.34 -2.76 -14.01
C TRP A 72 5.58 -1.96 -14.47
N GLN A 73 5.38 -0.84 -15.16
CA GLN A 73 6.43 0.05 -15.65
C GLN A 73 7.22 0.79 -14.55
N TRP A 74 6.73 0.78 -13.32
CA TRP A 74 7.32 1.54 -12.21
C TRP A 74 8.28 0.73 -11.36
N ASP A 75 8.45 -0.57 -11.65
CA ASP A 75 9.37 -1.48 -10.94
C ASP A 75 9.23 -1.35 -9.42
N MET A 76 7.99 -1.49 -8.95
CA MET A 76 7.58 -1.23 -7.57
C MET A 76 6.70 -2.38 -7.10
N GLU A 77 7.00 -2.89 -5.92
CA GLU A 77 6.19 -3.89 -5.24
C GLU A 77 5.36 -3.28 -4.10
N GLY A 78 4.17 -3.83 -3.88
CA GLY A 78 3.24 -3.43 -2.83
C GLY A 78 2.10 -2.54 -3.32
N LEU A 79 1.42 -1.87 -2.38
CA LEU A 79 0.18 -1.14 -2.64
C LEU A 79 0.34 0.36 -2.37
N LEU A 80 -0.36 1.20 -3.13
CA LEU A 80 -0.34 2.66 -3.02
C LEU A 80 -1.72 3.18 -2.61
N CYS A 81 -1.78 4.21 -1.76
CA CYS A 81 -3.03 4.95 -1.63
C CYS A 81 -3.30 5.75 -2.90
N LYS A 82 -4.58 6.05 -3.19
CA LYS A 82 -4.98 6.77 -4.39
C LYS A 82 -4.17 8.05 -4.63
N LYS A 83 -3.93 8.84 -3.58
CA LYS A 83 -3.12 10.08 -3.67
C LYS A 83 -1.71 9.82 -4.20
N CYS A 84 -1.01 8.84 -3.62
CA CYS A 84 0.35 8.48 -4.06
C CYS A 84 0.37 7.86 -5.46
N PHE A 85 -0.68 7.10 -5.81
CA PHE A 85 -0.81 6.56 -7.17
C PHE A 85 -0.96 7.69 -8.20
N ASP A 86 -1.92 8.60 -7.98
CA ASP A 86 -2.21 9.72 -8.90
C ASP A 86 -0.99 10.65 -9.06
N GLU A 87 -0.30 10.95 -7.95
CA GLU A 87 0.93 11.75 -7.98
C GLU A 87 2.04 11.07 -8.79
N LYS A 88 2.23 9.76 -8.57
CA LYS A 88 3.25 8.99 -9.29
C LYS A 88 2.91 8.83 -10.77
N GLU A 89 1.64 8.67 -11.11
CA GLU A 89 1.15 8.63 -12.50
C GLU A 89 1.34 9.96 -13.21
N SER A 90 1.00 11.07 -12.54
CA SER A 90 1.27 12.43 -13.06
C SER A 90 2.76 12.65 -13.34
N ASN A 91 3.62 12.29 -12.38
CA ASN A 91 5.07 12.43 -12.53
C ASN A 91 5.64 11.53 -13.63
N PHE A 92 5.11 10.32 -13.79
CA PHE A 92 5.51 9.41 -14.87
C PHE A 92 5.10 9.96 -16.24
N ASN A 93 3.86 10.46 -16.37
CA ASN A 93 3.37 11.06 -17.60
C ASN A 93 4.18 12.32 -17.98
N LYS A 94 4.52 13.17 -17.01
CA LYS A 94 5.41 14.31 -17.26
C LYS A 94 6.78 13.88 -17.81
N LYS A 95 7.39 12.83 -17.24
CA LYS A 95 8.67 12.31 -17.75
C LYS A 95 8.57 11.71 -19.16
N LYS A 96 7.38 11.24 -19.55
CA LYS A 96 7.10 10.69 -20.87
C LYS A 96 6.83 11.77 -21.92
N ASP A 97 6.17 12.85 -21.50
CA ASP A 97 5.66 13.89 -22.41
C ASP A 97 6.63 15.06 -22.57
N PHE A 98 7.62 15.22 -21.70
CA PHE A 98 8.56 16.34 -21.73
C PHE A 98 10.02 15.88 -21.85
N CYS A 99 10.83 16.71 -22.51
CA CYS A 99 12.26 16.48 -22.63
C CYS A 99 12.93 16.54 -21.26
N SER A 100 13.77 15.54 -20.97
CA SER A 100 14.40 15.38 -19.65
C SER A 100 15.50 16.42 -19.37
N ILE A 101 15.98 17.14 -20.39
CA ILE A 101 17.01 18.19 -20.26
C ILE A 101 16.38 19.58 -20.29
N CYS A 102 15.62 19.91 -21.34
CA CYS A 102 15.10 21.27 -21.53
C CYS A 102 13.65 21.47 -21.08
N GLY A 103 12.92 20.40 -20.73
CA GLY A 103 11.51 20.50 -20.32
C GLY A 103 10.51 20.80 -21.44
N ASN A 104 10.95 20.87 -22.71
CA ASN A 104 10.02 21.08 -23.84
C ASN A 104 9.10 19.88 -24.05
N LYS A 105 7.84 20.14 -24.39
CA LYS A 105 6.87 19.08 -24.73
C LYS A 105 7.35 18.29 -25.96
N LEU A 106 7.44 16.98 -25.82
CA LEU A 106 7.85 16.06 -26.88
C LEU A 106 6.68 15.81 -27.83
N GLY A 107 7.00 15.79 -29.13
CA GLY A 107 6.06 15.39 -30.17
C GLY A 107 6.11 13.88 -30.44
N LEU A 108 5.67 13.48 -31.63
CA LEU A 108 5.75 12.09 -32.09
C LEU A 108 7.19 11.56 -32.14
N ILE A 109 8.13 12.44 -32.51
CA ILE A 109 9.55 12.12 -32.57
C ILE A 109 10.20 12.42 -31.22
N ARG A 110 10.72 11.36 -30.60
CA ARG A 110 11.36 11.39 -29.28
C ARG A 110 12.55 10.46 -29.29
N TYR A 111 13.59 10.83 -28.54
CA TYR A 111 14.89 10.18 -28.60
C TYR A 111 15.24 9.56 -27.24
N ASN A 112 15.70 8.31 -27.28
CA ASN A 112 16.23 7.63 -26.11
C ASN A 112 17.70 8.04 -25.90
N PRO A 113 18.10 8.49 -24.70
CA PRO A 113 19.51 8.66 -24.38
C PRO A 113 20.24 7.32 -24.41
N LYS A 114 21.53 7.32 -24.76
CA LYS A 114 22.37 6.12 -24.67
C LYS A 114 22.55 5.71 -23.21
N SER A 115 22.67 4.41 -22.94
CA SER A 115 22.87 3.87 -21.59
C SER A 115 24.09 4.46 -20.88
N SER A 116 25.16 4.77 -21.62
CA SER A 116 26.38 5.39 -21.11
C SER A 116 26.19 6.82 -20.59
N TRP A 117 25.19 7.55 -21.08
CA TRP A 117 24.97 8.95 -20.71
C TRP A 117 24.32 9.12 -19.32
N LYS A 118 23.81 8.04 -18.71
CA LYS A 118 23.15 8.05 -17.39
C LYS A 118 21.96 9.03 -17.27
N ILE A 119 21.37 9.45 -18.40
CA ILE A 119 20.18 10.31 -18.44
C ILE A 119 18.94 9.43 -18.40
N LYS A 120 18.01 9.71 -17.47
CA LYS A 120 16.72 9.01 -17.37
C LYS A 120 15.63 9.83 -18.06
N GLY A 121 14.84 9.18 -18.92
CA GLY A 121 13.70 9.77 -19.62
C GLY A 121 13.93 9.96 -21.12
N GLN A 122 13.07 10.73 -21.78
CA GLN A 122 13.12 10.99 -23.21
C GLN A 122 13.77 12.35 -23.50
N LEU A 123 14.38 12.49 -24.69
CA LEU A 123 15.00 13.73 -25.16
C LEU A 123 14.32 14.24 -26.44
N CYS A 124 14.31 15.56 -26.60
CA CYS A 124 14.02 16.18 -27.89
C CYS A 124 15.25 16.09 -28.81
N ARG A 125 15.06 16.35 -30.10
CA ARG A 125 16.13 16.27 -31.11
C ARG A 125 17.35 17.11 -30.72
N ASN A 126 17.14 18.39 -30.41
CA ASN A 126 18.23 19.32 -30.09
C ASN A 126 19.04 18.87 -28.87
N CYS A 127 18.36 18.41 -27.82
CA CYS A 127 19.01 17.93 -26.62
C CYS A 127 19.79 16.63 -26.88
N TRP A 128 19.25 15.74 -27.71
CA TRP A 128 19.94 14.49 -28.08
C TRP A 128 21.21 14.78 -28.89
N ASP A 129 21.12 15.63 -29.92
CA ASP A 129 22.27 16.00 -30.76
C ASP A 129 23.36 16.70 -29.93
N THR A 130 22.98 17.63 -29.05
CA THR A 130 23.92 18.33 -28.15
C THR A 130 24.60 17.34 -27.20
N THR A 131 23.83 16.46 -26.55
CA THR A 131 24.38 15.46 -25.61
C THR A 131 25.34 14.52 -26.32
N LYS A 132 25.00 14.09 -27.55
CA LYS A 132 25.85 13.25 -28.38
C LYS A 132 27.21 13.90 -28.61
N THR A 133 27.24 15.17 -29.01
CA THR A 133 28.51 15.90 -29.24
C THR A 133 29.34 16.11 -27.99
N GLN A 134 28.73 16.13 -26.80
CA GLN A 134 29.45 16.29 -25.53
C GLN A 134 30.08 14.99 -25.03
N HIS A 135 29.41 13.85 -25.26
CA HIS A 135 29.84 12.54 -24.76
C HIS A 135 30.67 11.72 -25.76
N GLU A 136 30.71 12.11 -27.04
CA GLU A 136 31.45 11.42 -28.11
C GLU A 136 32.66 12.22 -28.62
N LYS A 137 33.09 13.24 -27.87
CA LYS A 137 34.41 13.85 -28.01
C LYS A 137 35.42 13.10 -27.16
#